data_AF-A0AA43AME4-F1
#
_entry.id   AF-A0AA43AME4-F1
#
_cell.length_a   1.000
_cell.length_b   1.000
_cell.length_c   1.000
_cell.angle_alpha   90.00
_cell.angle_beta   90.00
_cell.angle_gamma   90.00
#
_symmetry.space_group_name_H-M   'P 1'
#
loop_
_entity.id
_entity.type
_entity.pdbx_description
1 polymer ?
#
loop_
_entity_poly.entity_id
_entity_poly.type
_entity_poly.pdbx_seq_one_letter_code
_entity_poly.pdbx_strand_id
1 'polypeptide(L)'
;MRVAAGGLIVLLLAGCQSDPALHSTRIGLDQYRLQVDRCHVIDRAQLESDLQALASRKCPAGAGALENVQSRPSRQGSLFGECLRRGALQAEVRCLP
;
A
#
# COMPACT_ATOMS: atom_id res chain seq x y z
N MET A 1 38.16 25.11 26.64
CA MET A 1 36.82 25.69 26.41
C MET A 1 35.98 24.58 25.80
N ARG A 2 34.95 24.13 26.52
CA ARG A 2 34.18 22.91 26.20
C ARG A 2 33.24 23.20 25.04
N VAL A 3 33.48 22.59 23.88
CA VAL A 3 32.56 22.69 22.74
C VAL A 3 31.30 21.90 23.10
N ALA A 4 30.17 22.60 23.06
CA ALA A 4 28.85 22.11 23.40
C ALA A 4 28.49 20.89 22.55
N ALA A 5 28.53 19.70 23.15
CA ALA A 5 27.89 18.50 22.64
C ALA A 5 26.41 18.54 23.04
N GLY A 6 25.63 19.41 22.40
CA GLY A 6 24.22 19.58 22.69
C GLY A 6 23.49 19.98 21.42
N GLY A 7 22.71 19.06 20.86
CA GLY A 7 21.73 19.37 19.82
C GLY A 7 22.09 18.85 18.44
N LEU A 8 22.15 17.53 18.24
CA LEU A 8 22.08 16.93 16.90
C LEU A 8 21.67 15.45 16.93
N ILE A 9 20.69 15.09 17.76
CA ILE A 9 20.03 13.77 17.69
C ILE A 9 18.50 13.96 17.83
N VAL A 10 17.93 14.76 16.94
CA VAL A 10 16.47 14.79 16.68
C VAL A 10 16.23 14.55 15.17
N LEU A 11 17.06 13.67 14.57
CA LEU A 11 16.94 13.25 13.17
C LEU A 11 16.73 11.73 13.03
N LEU A 12 16.53 11.01 14.15
CA LEU A 12 16.24 9.57 14.16
C LEU A 12 14.74 9.23 14.13
N LEU A 13 13.89 10.19 13.75
CA LEU A 13 12.47 9.95 13.44
C LEU A 13 12.20 10.00 11.93
N ALA A 14 13.23 9.84 11.10
CA ALA A 14 13.08 9.68 9.67
C ALA A 14 12.64 8.24 9.34
N GLY A 15 11.32 8.03 9.25
CA GLY A 15 10.76 7.27 8.13
C GLY A 15 10.67 5.75 8.28
N CYS A 16 9.98 5.24 9.31
CA CYS A 16 9.21 4.00 9.15
C CYS A 16 7.78 4.31 8.64
N GLN A 17 7.66 5.19 7.64
CA GLN A 17 6.50 5.13 6.75
C GLN A 17 6.92 4.20 5.61
N SER A 18 6.82 2.89 5.85
CA SER A 18 6.88 1.91 4.76
C SER A 18 5.75 2.25 3.80
N ASP A 19 6.08 2.97 2.74
CA ASP A 19 5.18 3.36 1.67
C ASP A 19 4.41 2.09 1.22
N PRO A 20 3.08 2.16 1.04
CA PRO A 20 2.32 0.99 0.60
C PRO A 20 2.93 0.42 -0.68
N ALA A 21 3.25 -0.87 -0.68
CA ALA A 21 3.68 -1.57 -1.87
C ALA A 21 2.45 -1.78 -2.77
N LEU A 22 2.32 -0.91 -3.77
CA LEU A 22 1.22 -0.87 -4.71
C LEU A 22 1.64 -1.53 -6.03
N HIS A 23 0.91 -2.57 -6.43
CA HIS A 23 1.15 -3.31 -7.66
C HIS A 23 -0.10 -3.31 -8.54
N SER A 24 0.10 -3.12 -9.84
CA SER A 24 -0.95 -3.24 -10.85
C SER A 24 -0.46 -4.13 -11.99
N THR A 25 -1.23 -5.15 -12.34
CA THR A 25 -0.95 -6.05 -13.46
C THR A 25 -2.13 -6.01 -14.41
N ARG A 26 -1.91 -5.68 -15.68
CA ARG A 26 -2.96 -5.74 -16.71
C ARG A 26 -3.28 -7.22 -16.98
N ILE A 27 -4.57 -7.59 -16.88
CA ILE A 27 -5.06 -8.96 -17.11
C ILE A 27 -6.04 -9.04 -18.30
N GLY A 28 -6.50 -7.91 -18.81
CA GLY A 28 -7.34 -7.80 -20.01
C GLY A 28 -7.20 -6.43 -20.67
N LEU A 29 -7.97 -6.19 -21.74
CA LEU A 29 -7.89 -4.94 -22.52
C LEU A 29 -8.16 -3.71 -21.63
N ASP A 30 -9.22 -3.79 -20.83
CA ASP A 30 -9.62 -2.77 -19.84
C ASP A 30 -9.64 -3.32 -18.41
N GLN A 31 -8.93 -4.41 -18.14
CA GLN A 31 -8.98 -5.08 -16.84
C GLN A 31 -7.61 -5.15 -16.19
N TYR A 32 -7.55 -4.75 -14.93
CA TYR A 32 -6.34 -4.69 -14.13
C TYR A 32 -6.53 -5.43 -12.82
N ARG A 33 -5.56 -6.26 -12.47
CA ARG A 33 -5.40 -6.79 -11.13
C ARG A 33 -4.57 -5.81 -10.31
N LEU A 34 -5.12 -5.39 -9.19
CA LEU A 34 -4.54 -4.45 -8.25
C LEU A 34 -4.18 -5.18 -6.96
N GLN A 35 -3.03 -4.86 -6.39
CA GLN A 35 -2.59 -5.38 -5.12
C GLN A 35 -1.99 -4.24 -4.30
N VAL A 36 -2.41 -4.15 -3.05
CA VAL A 36 -1.80 -3.31 -2.04
C VAL A 36 -1.23 -4.21 -0.96
N ASP A 37 -0.06 -3.87 -0.49
CA ASP A 37 0.55 -4.46 0.68
C ASP A 37 1.05 -3.32 1.58
N ARG A 38 0.75 -3.40 2.88
CA ARG A 38 1.19 -2.48 3.94
C ARG A 38 1.60 -3.29 5.16
N CYS A 39 2.75 -2.96 5.75
CA CYS A 39 3.20 -3.63 6.96
C CYS A 39 2.35 -3.28 8.20
N HIS A 40 1.84 -2.05 8.30
CA HIS A 40 1.04 -1.58 9.43
C HIS A 40 -0.37 -1.19 8.96
N VAL A 41 -1.30 -2.14 9.04
CA VAL A 41 -2.72 -1.93 8.72
C VAL A 41 -3.54 -2.24 9.95
N ILE A 42 -4.23 -1.22 10.44
CA ILE A 42 -5.16 -1.34 11.57
C ILE A 42 -6.55 -1.75 11.06
N ASP A 43 -6.92 -1.32 9.85
CA ASP A 43 -8.26 -1.54 9.30
C ASP A 43 -8.27 -1.90 7.79
N ARG A 44 -9.19 -2.79 7.39
CA ARG A 44 -9.32 -3.26 6.01
C ARG A 44 -9.78 -2.15 5.05
N ALA A 45 -10.60 -1.20 5.51
CA ALA A 45 -11.07 -0.09 4.69
C ALA A 45 -9.92 0.80 4.20
N GLN A 46 -8.82 0.87 4.96
CA GLN A 46 -7.62 1.58 4.51
C GLN A 46 -7.01 0.91 3.27
N LEU A 47 -6.92 -0.42 3.25
CA LEU A 47 -6.43 -1.18 2.09
C LEU A 47 -7.40 -1.08 0.91
N GLU A 48 -8.70 -1.10 1.16
CA GLU A 48 -9.72 -0.89 0.11
C GLU A 48 -9.61 0.52 -0.50
N SER A 49 -9.39 1.55 0.33
CA SER A 49 -9.16 2.92 -0.13
C SER A 49 -7.88 3.02 -0.98
N ASP A 50 -6.81 2.32 -0.62
CA ASP A 50 -5.59 2.30 -1.43
C ASP A 50 -5.77 1.61 -2.79
N LEU A 51 -6.55 0.52 -2.83
CA LEU A 51 -6.92 -0.13 -4.08
C LEU A 51 -7.75 0.80 -4.96
N GLN A 52 -8.72 1.54 -4.38
CA GLN A 52 -9.53 2.49 -5.12
C GLN A 52 -8.68 3.66 -5.66
N ALA A 53 -7.75 4.18 -4.87
CA ALA A 53 -6.80 5.21 -5.30
C ALA A 53 -5.88 4.68 -6.42
N LEU A 54 -5.42 3.43 -6.30
CA LEU A 54 -4.62 2.79 -7.34
C LEU A 54 -5.42 2.57 -8.62
N ALA A 55 -6.68 2.15 -8.52
CA ALA A 55 -7.58 1.99 -9.65
C ALA A 55 -7.77 3.33 -10.38
N SER A 56 -8.05 4.40 -9.64
CA SER A 56 -8.24 5.74 -10.19
C SER A 56 -6.98 6.26 -10.90
N ARG A 57 -5.79 5.92 -10.39
CA ARG A 57 -4.51 6.24 -11.07
C ARG A 57 -4.28 5.42 -12.33
N LYS A 58 -4.83 4.21 -12.44
CA LYS A 58 -4.64 3.30 -13.59
C LYS A 58 -5.69 3.47 -14.67
N CYS A 59 -6.90 3.88 -14.29
CA CYS A 59 -8.02 4.10 -15.19
C CYS A 59 -8.32 5.62 -15.31
N PRO A 60 -7.67 6.35 -16.23
CA PRO A 60 -7.85 7.81 -16.35
C PRO A 60 -9.27 8.22 -16.78
N ALA A 61 -9.98 7.37 -17.53
CA ALA A 61 -11.37 7.58 -17.91
C ALA A 61 -12.37 7.25 -16.79
N GLY A 62 -11.90 6.62 -15.71
CA GLY A 62 -12.73 6.18 -14.59
C GLY A 62 -12.48 4.71 -14.26
N ALA A 63 -12.31 4.42 -12.97
CA ALA A 63 -12.27 3.06 -12.46
C ALA A 63 -13.69 2.56 -12.20
N GLY A 64 -14.02 1.35 -12.69
CA GLY A 64 -15.22 0.64 -12.28
C GLY A 64 -15.15 0.14 -10.84
N ALA A 65 -16.12 -0.68 -10.44
CA ALA A 65 -16.13 -1.29 -9.12
C ALA A 65 -14.93 -2.24 -8.93
N LEU A 66 -14.41 -2.31 -7.70
CA LEU A 66 -13.44 -3.34 -7.32
C LEU A 66 -14.14 -4.69 -7.24
N GLU A 67 -13.71 -5.63 -8.06
CA GLU A 67 -14.17 -7.01 -8.12
C GLU A 67 -13.14 -7.96 -7.48
N ASN A 68 -13.56 -9.18 -7.14
CA ASN A 68 -12.66 -10.22 -6.65
C ASN A 68 -11.73 -9.79 -5.49
N VAL A 69 -12.26 -9.00 -4.55
CA VAL A 69 -11.48 -8.50 -3.40
C VAL A 69 -11.11 -9.66 -2.48
N GLN A 70 -9.81 -9.91 -2.33
CA GLN A 70 -9.26 -11.01 -1.55
C GLN A 70 -8.15 -10.53 -0.62
N SER A 71 -8.25 -10.89 0.66
CA SER A 71 -7.16 -10.69 1.61
C SER A 71 -6.03 -11.68 1.34
N ARG A 72 -4.80 -11.18 1.32
CA ARG A 72 -3.59 -11.98 1.10
C ARG A 72 -2.66 -11.80 2.30
N PRO A 73 -1.83 -12.80 2.63
CA PRO A 73 -0.75 -12.58 3.58
C PRO A 73 0.18 -11.48 3.04
N SER A 74 0.49 -10.50 3.87
CA SER A 74 1.50 -9.48 3.56
C SER A 74 2.84 -10.17 3.28
N ARG A 75 3.49 -9.75 2.20
CA ARG A 75 4.85 -10.16 1.82
C ARG A 75 5.89 -9.15 2.28
N GLN A 76 5.48 -7.98 2.74
CA GLN A 76 6.37 -7.05 3.43
C GLN A 76 6.76 -7.66 4.77
N GLY A 77 8.00 -8.11 4.87
CA GLY A 77 8.59 -8.58 6.11
C GLY A 77 9.15 -7.41 6.90
N SER A 78 8.88 -7.37 8.20
CA SER A 78 9.63 -6.53 9.13
C SER A 78 10.85 -7.33 9.60
N LEU A 79 12.01 -6.69 9.71
CA LEU A 79 13.19 -7.23 10.40
C LEU A 79 12.87 -7.61 11.86
N PHE A 80 11.79 -7.06 12.43
CA PHE A 80 11.29 -7.34 13.78
C PHE A 80 10.06 -8.26 13.81
N GLY A 81 9.64 -8.86 12.69
CA GLY A 81 8.65 -9.94 12.67
C GLY A 81 7.18 -9.56 12.84
N GLU A 82 6.84 -8.27 12.97
CA GLU A 82 5.47 -7.82 13.32
C GLU A 82 4.59 -7.31 12.17
N CYS A 83 4.94 -7.52 10.89
CA CYS A 83 3.98 -7.15 9.84
C CYS A 83 2.75 -8.09 9.95
N LEU A 84 1.59 -7.49 10.24
CA LEU A 84 0.35 -8.22 10.44
C LEU A 84 0.00 -9.00 9.16
N ARG A 85 -0.38 -10.27 9.31
CA ARG A 85 -0.84 -11.16 8.21
C ARG A 85 -2.00 -10.60 7.37
N ARG A 86 -2.63 -9.51 7.82
CA ARG A 86 -3.75 -8.82 7.16
C ARG A 86 -3.31 -7.58 6.36
N GLY A 87 -2.01 -7.36 6.21
CA GLY A 87 -1.46 -6.17 5.55
C GLY A 87 -1.63 -6.12 4.03
N ALA A 88 -2.10 -7.18 3.36
CA ALA A 88 -2.25 -7.18 1.91
C ALA A 88 -3.68 -7.48 1.42
N LEU A 89 -4.08 -6.75 0.39
CA LEU A 89 -5.38 -6.89 -0.27
C LEU A 89 -5.17 -6.89 -1.78
N GLN A 90 -5.88 -7.77 -2.46
CA GLN A 90 -5.90 -7.85 -3.92
C GLN A 90 -7.33 -7.62 -4.39
N ALA A 91 -7.49 -6.89 -5.49
CA ALA A 91 -8.75 -6.77 -6.20
C ALA A 91 -8.50 -6.72 -7.69
N GLU A 92 -9.57 -6.86 -8.48
CA GLU A 92 -9.56 -6.61 -9.90
C GLU A 92 -10.44 -5.41 -10.18
N VAL A 93 -10.09 -4.63 -11.20
CA VAL A 93 -10.90 -3.50 -11.64
C VAL A 93 -10.99 -3.52 -13.14
N ARG A 94 -12.16 -3.14 -13.64
CA ARG A 94 -12.36 -2.84 -15.05
C ARG A 94 -12.41 -1.33 -15.22
N CYS A 95 -11.57 -0.79 -16.10
CA CYS A 95 -11.64 0.61 -16.48
C CYS A 95 -12.91 0.84 -17.30
N LEU A 96 -13.52 2.01 -17.13
CA LEU A 96 -14.63 2.45 -17.96
C LEU A 96 -14.08 2.88 -19.34
N PRO A 97 -14.84 2.60 -20.42
CA PRO A 97 -14.48 3.01 -21.78
C PRO A 97 -14.56 4.54 -21.97
#